data_AF-A0A7Y5Q5U8-F1
#
_entry.id   AF-A0A7Y5Q5U8-F1
#
_cell.length_a   1.000
_cell.length_b   1.000
_cell.length_c   1.000
_cell.angle_alpha   90.00
_cell.angle_beta   90.00
_cell.angle_gamma   90.00
#
_symmetry.space_group_name_H-M   'P 1'
#
loop_
_entity.id
_entity.type
_entity.pdbx_description
1 polymer ?
#
loop_
_entity_poly.entity_id
_entity_poly.type
_entity_poly.pdbx_seq_one_letter_code
_entity_poly.pdbx_strand_id
1 'polypeptide(L)'
;MPQLTLQNASGAAVETIELEDSIFGVEVRPDVVHSAVVAQLAAKRLGTHHAKTRGEVSGGGRKPYRQKGTGRARQGSTRAPQ
;
A
#
# COMPACT_ATOMS: atom_id res chain seq x y z
N MET A 1 -29.97 -22.56 -5.44
CA MET A 1 -30.32 -21.34 -6.21
C MET A 1 -30.89 -20.31 -5.25
N PRO A 2 -30.09 -19.31 -4.83
CA PRO A 2 -30.58 -18.24 -3.97
C PRO A 2 -31.66 -17.41 -4.69
N GLN A 3 -32.73 -17.08 -3.96
CA GLN A 3 -33.86 -16.29 -4.48
C GLN A 3 -33.87 -14.91 -3.81
N LEU A 4 -34.11 -13.86 -4.61
CA LEU A 4 -34.13 -12.47 -4.15
C LEU A 4 -35.45 -11.80 -4.55
N THR A 5 -36.07 -11.08 -3.61
CA THR A 5 -37.27 -10.28 -3.89
C THR A 5 -36.88 -8.94 -4.51
N LEU A 6 -37.33 -8.67 -5.72
CA LEU A 6 -37.19 -7.38 -6.40
C LEU A 6 -38.17 -6.37 -5.80
N GLN A 7 -37.66 -5.21 -5.39
CA GLN A 7 -38.45 -4.09 -4.90
C GLN A 7 -38.45 -2.94 -5.92
N ASN A 8 -39.59 -2.27 -6.07
CA ASN A 8 -39.68 -1.04 -6.87
C ASN A 8 -39.19 0.19 -6.08
N ALA A 9 -39.07 1.34 -6.75
CA ALA A 9 -38.64 2.59 -6.13
C ALA A 9 -39.53 3.07 -4.96
N SER A 10 -40.75 2.55 -4.86
CA SER A 10 -41.69 2.82 -3.76
C SER A 10 -41.55 1.84 -2.59
N GLY A 11 -40.61 0.89 -2.66
CA GLY A 11 -40.37 -0.13 -1.63
C GLY A 11 -41.35 -1.31 -1.66
N ALA A 12 -42.25 -1.38 -2.65
CA ALA A 12 -43.15 -2.51 -2.80
C ALA A 12 -42.44 -3.68 -3.51
N ALA A 13 -42.63 -4.90 -2.99
CA ALA A 13 -42.16 -6.12 -3.62
C ALA A 13 -42.93 -6.36 -4.93
N VAL A 14 -42.20 -6.55 -6.03
CA VAL A 14 -42.76 -6.73 -7.37
C VAL A 14 -42.71 -8.21 -7.78
N GLU A 15 -41.53 -8.82 -7.70
CA GLU A 15 -41.29 -10.17 -8.21
C GLU A 15 -40.15 -10.85 -7.46
N THR A 16 -40.05 -12.17 -7.55
CA THR A 16 -38.94 -12.95 -7.00
C THR A 16 -38.06 -13.45 -8.14
N ILE A 17 -36.78 -13.12 -8.10
CA ILE A 17 -35.79 -13.49 -9.11
C ILE A 17 -34.90 -14.60 -8.56
N GLU A 18 -34.61 -15.59 -9.40
CA GLU A 18 -33.64 -16.63 -9.09
C GLU A 18 -32.23 -16.20 -9.55
N LEU A 19 -31.26 -16.31 -8.64
CA LEU A 19 -29.86 -15.98 -8.90
C LEU A 19 -29.07 -17.25 -9.24
N GLU A 20 -28.04 -17.07 -10.05
CA GLU A 20 -27.16 -18.17 -10.44
C GLU A 20 -26.36 -18.69 -9.23
N ASP A 21 -26.48 -19.99 -8.97
CA ASP A 21 -25.87 -20.64 -7.81
C ASP A 21 -24.33 -20.61 -7.85
N SER A 22 -23.76 -20.66 -9.07
CA SER A 22 -22.31 -20.70 -9.31
C SER A 22 -21.58 -19.43 -8.85
N ILE A 23 -22.29 -18.29 -8.74
CA ILE A 23 -21.73 -16.99 -8.35
C ILE A 23 -22.19 -16.61 -6.94
N PHE A 24 -23.47 -16.77 -6.65
CA PHE A 24 -24.09 -16.26 -5.43
C PHE A 24 -24.26 -17.32 -4.32
N GLY A 25 -24.19 -18.61 -4.67
CA GLY A 25 -24.33 -19.74 -3.74
C GLY A 25 -23.01 -20.32 -3.23
N VAL A 26 -21.88 -19.75 -3.65
CA VAL A 26 -20.54 -20.25 -3.29
C VAL A 26 -20.21 -19.96 -1.83
N GLU A 27 -19.58 -20.92 -1.16
CA GLU A 27 -19.07 -20.73 0.20
C GLU A 27 -18.04 -19.59 0.24
N VAL A 28 -18.30 -18.59 1.08
CA VAL A 28 -17.43 -17.43 1.20
C VAL A 28 -16.10 -17.84 1.82
N ARG A 29 -15.00 -17.56 1.11
CA ARG A 29 -13.62 -17.75 1.56
C ARG A 29 -13.01 -16.45 2.07
N PRO A 30 -12.99 -16.19 3.40
CA PRO A 30 -12.59 -14.90 3.94
C PRO A 30 -11.12 -14.55 3.68
N ASP A 31 -10.26 -15.56 3.61
CA ASP A 31 -8.84 -15.47 3.29
C ASP A 31 -8.60 -14.85 1.90
N VAL A 32 -9.35 -15.33 0.90
CA VAL A 32 -9.24 -14.87 -0.48
C VAL A 32 -9.79 -13.46 -0.63
N VAL A 33 -10.95 -13.19 0.00
CA VAL A 33 -11.56 -11.85 -0.01
C VAL A 33 -10.63 -10.83 0.63
N HIS A 34 -10.06 -11.14 1.80
CA HIS A 34 -9.09 -10.27 2.47
C HIS A 34 -7.88 -9.99 1.58
N SER A 35 -7.31 -11.04 0.97
CA SER A 35 -6.14 -10.91 0.09
C SER A 35 -6.44 -10.03 -1.13
N ALA A 36 -7.62 -10.19 -1.75
CA ALA A 36 -8.06 -9.37 -2.87
C ALA A 36 -8.24 -7.89 -2.48
N VAL A 37 -8.85 -7.62 -1.32
CA VAL A 37 -9.02 -6.25 -0.81
C VAL A 37 -7.68 -5.59 -0.52
N VAL A 38 -6.75 -6.30 0.13
CA VAL A 38 -5.39 -5.79 0.40
C VAL A 38 -4.66 -5.47 -0.90
N ALA A 39 -4.74 -6.36 -1.90
CA ALA A 39 -4.12 -6.13 -3.21
C ALA A 39 -4.72 -4.91 -3.92
N GLN A 40 -6.04 -4.76 -3.92
CA GLN A 40 -6.72 -3.60 -4.50
C GLN A 40 -6.31 -2.29 -3.80
N LEU A 41 -6.28 -2.28 -2.48
CA LEU A 41 -5.86 -1.11 -1.70
C LEU A 41 -4.38 -0.78 -1.93
N ALA A 42 -3.53 -1.78 -2.09
CA ALA A 42 -2.12 -1.58 -2.43
C ALA A 42 -1.96 -0.98 -3.83
N ALA A 43 -2.68 -1.49 -4.84
CA ALA A 43 -2.66 -0.98 -6.20
C ALA A 43 -3.19 0.46 -6.32
N LYS A 44 -4.11 0.86 -5.44
CA LYS A 44 -4.62 2.24 -5.37
C LYS A 44 -3.57 3.24 -4.87
N ARG A 45 -2.51 2.79 -4.17
CA ARG A 45 -1.45 3.68 -3.67
C ARG A 45 -0.54 4.12 -4.82
N LEU A 46 -0.40 5.44 -5.01
CA LEU A 46 0.37 6.01 -6.12
C LEU A 46 1.89 5.89 -5.97
N GLY A 47 2.41 5.80 -4.75
CA GLY A 47 3.85 5.59 -4.53
C GLY A 47 4.77 6.79 -4.77
N THR A 48 4.26 8.03 -4.80
CA THR A 48 5.03 9.27 -5.06
C THR A 48 5.96 9.73 -3.92
N HIS A 49 6.44 8.81 -3.09
CA HIS A 49 7.33 9.12 -1.97
C HIS A 49 8.80 9.06 -2.43
N HIS A 50 9.58 10.07 -2.07
CA HIS A 50 11.03 10.10 -2.32
C HIS A 50 11.74 10.95 -1.27
N ALA A 51 12.90 10.50 -0.80
CA ALA A 51 13.77 11.24 0.11
C ALA A 51 15.21 11.14 -0.38
N LYS A 52 15.96 12.24 -0.27
CA LYS A 52 17.35 12.28 -0.75
C LYS A 52 18.24 11.34 0.06
N THR A 53 18.93 10.45 -0.63
CA THR A 53 20.02 9.66 -0.05
C THR A 53 21.25 10.55 0.19
N ARG A 54 22.22 10.08 0.99
CA ARG A 54 23.45 10.85 1.29
C ARG A 54 24.22 11.33 0.05
N GLY A 55 24.06 10.65 -1.09
CA GLY A 55 24.72 11.00 -2.36
C GLY A 55 23.97 12.05 -3.18
N GLU A 56 22.67 12.24 -2.91
CA GLU A 56 21.82 13.23 -3.59
C GLU A 56 21.77 14.56 -2.83
N VAL A 57 22.24 14.58 -1.58
CA VAL A 57 22.34 15.80 -0.77
C VAL A 57 23.54 16.62 -1.24
N SER A 58 23.32 17.91 -1.52
CA SER A 58 24.37 18.83 -1.99
C SER A 58 25.50 19.00 -0.98
N GLY A 59 26.74 18.98 -1.49
CA GLY A 59 27.97 19.05 -0.72
C GLY A 59 28.46 17.67 -0.26
N GLY A 60 29.53 17.64 0.52
CA GLY A 60 30.27 16.39 0.82
C GLY A 60 31.36 16.14 -0.22
N GLY A 61 31.76 14.88 -0.41
CA GLY A 61 32.80 14.48 -1.39
C GLY A 61 34.24 14.69 -0.93
N ARG A 62 34.50 15.68 -0.07
CA ARG A 62 35.80 15.83 0.62
C ARG A 62 35.68 15.38 2.06
N LYS A 63 36.67 14.59 2.50
CA LYS A 63 36.82 14.21 3.90
C LYS A 63 36.94 15.47 4.79
N PRO A 64 36.11 15.62 5.84
CA PRO A 64 36.07 16.85 6.63
C PRO A 64 37.41 17.22 7.29
N TYR A 65 38.17 16.21 7.72
CA TYR A 65 39.49 16.37 8.34
C TYR A 65 40.33 15.08 8.23
N ARG A 66 41.63 15.19 8.51
CA ARG A 66 42.57 14.06 8.52
C ARG A 66 42.14 12.95 9.51
N GLN A 67 42.49 11.70 9.19
CA GLN A 67 42.02 10.51 9.94
C GLN A 67 42.55 10.43 11.39
N LYS A 68 43.70 11.05 11.68
CA LYS A 68 44.41 10.97 12.96
C LYS A 68 44.93 12.34 13.37
N GLY A 69 45.23 12.54 14.66
CA GLY A 69 45.81 13.78 15.19
C GLY A 69 44.83 14.95 15.28
N THR A 70 43.52 14.69 15.36
CA THR A 70 42.46 15.72 15.46
C THR A 70 41.71 15.71 16.79
N GLY A 71 41.85 14.67 17.62
CA GLY A 71 41.11 14.51 18.87
C GLY A 71 39.59 14.30 18.72
N ARG A 72 39.08 14.25 17.48
CA ARG A 72 37.66 14.10 17.14
C ARG A 72 37.36 12.67 16.66
N ALA A 73 36.09 12.28 16.69
CA ALA A 73 35.59 11.04 16.08
C ALA A 73 35.93 10.98 14.57
N ARG A 74 35.88 9.80 13.95
CA ARG A 74 36.19 9.67 12.52
C ARG A 74 34.99 10.07 11.68
N GLN A 75 35.20 10.92 10.66
CA GLN A 75 34.15 11.31 9.72
C GLN A 75 34.61 11.12 8.27
N GLY A 76 33.73 10.51 7.47
CA GLY A 76 33.96 10.24 6.04
C GLY A 76 33.38 11.31 5.12
N SER A 77 32.24 11.88 5.50
CA SER A 77 31.53 12.92 4.75
C SER A 77 30.79 13.82 5.73
N THR A 78 30.58 15.10 5.36
CA THR A 78 29.70 16.02 6.08
C THR A 78 28.21 15.75 5.87
N ARG A 79 27.87 14.74 5.05
CA ARG A 79 26.50 14.31 4.71
C ARG A 79 26.18 12.89 5.17
N ALA A 80 26.99 12.37 6.09
CA ALA A 80 26.72 11.06 6.64
C ALA A 80 25.46 11.11 7.55
N PRO A 81 24.65 10.04 7.65
CA PRO A 81 23.37 10.08 8.37
C PRO A 81 23.51 10.18 9.90
N GLN A 82 24.65 9.77 10.46
CA GLN A 82 24.96 9.81 11.89
C GLN A 82 25.45 11.19 12.35
#